data_AF-Q54JH4-F1
#
_entry.id   AF-Q54JH4-F1
#
_cell.length_a   1.000
_cell.length_b   1.000
_cell.length_c   1.000
_cell.angle_alpha   90.00
_cell.angle_beta   90.00
_cell.angle_gamma   90.00
#
_symmetry.space_group_name_H-M   'P 1'
#
loop_
_entity.id
_entity.type
_entity.pdbx_description
1 polymer ?
#
loop_
_entity_poly.entity_id
_entity_poly.type
_entity_poly.pdbx_seq_one_letter_code
_entity_poly.pdbx_strand_id
1 'polypeptide(L)'
;MNFRNIDWDSLFSYSTIKIVRIRDKRLGILHFAFLIGIILYIIVGTIFLQKKYLVLESPIGSIRTSLMAPSVKPTDLPYCLKNGTDTSYDGYPNKPCQYWDEYLVLYPPSEESSMFITTRCTQETQSTVNGCNLSEPTCVYNTTSSSDFYIANVENFTILLDHTLSAPSLGIQYNGAQLNGQLLDTDGNPMSLPPPNIVGVKGSPDIMSLQGVLTAAGVESLDSQGLANKSRTIRDDGILILCFITYSNTYTYNTGNYHYTYQFKLVQNTKYKIVEPVFTKDVEDRYIFDRHGVRIIFIQTGQLGQFDFQTMLLTFVSGIGLVTAASLIVDIIATRIMPQRSRYQELKFQDSSINNTQKTPTNDHTPLLKDNEDTINENSYQNNSYEK
;
A
#
# COMPACT_ATOMS: atom_id res chain seq x y z
N MET A 1 -48.14 -32.09 17.06
CA MET A 1 -47.81 -32.06 15.61
C MET A 1 -47.23 -33.41 15.24
N ASN A 2 -47.97 -34.18 14.44
CA ASN A 2 -47.62 -35.55 14.08
C ASN A 2 -46.54 -35.54 13.00
N PHE A 3 -45.27 -35.78 13.36
CA PHE A 3 -44.15 -35.90 12.41
C PHE A 3 -44.26 -37.13 11.49
N ARG A 4 -45.36 -37.90 11.55
CA ARG A 4 -45.56 -39.18 10.86
C ARG A 4 -46.16 -39.09 9.46
N ASN A 5 -46.55 -37.89 8.99
CA ASN A 5 -47.12 -37.66 7.65
C ASN A 5 -46.25 -36.72 6.78
N ILE A 6 -44.96 -36.55 7.09
CA ILE A 6 -44.05 -35.83 6.19
C ILE A 6 -43.62 -36.80 5.10
N ASP A 7 -44.04 -36.54 3.87
CA ASP A 7 -43.51 -37.19 2.67
C ASP A 7 -42.06 -36.75 2.49
N TRP A 8 -41.12 -37.59 2.95
CA TRP A 8 -39.68 -37.32 2.87
C TRP A 8 -39.19 -37.16 1.44
N ASP A 9 -39.84 -37.80 0.45
CA ASP A 9 -39.47 -37.66 -0.95
C ASP A 9 -39.83 -36.27 -1.48
N SER A 10 -40.96 -35.71 -1.01
CA SER A 10 -41.30 -34.31 -1.29
C SER A 10 -40.34 -33.34 -0.59
N LEU A 11 -39.92 -33.64 0.66
CA LEU A 11 -39.01 -32.82 1.45
C LEU A 11 -37.59 -32.82 0.88
N PHE A 12 -37.12 -33.97 0.41
CA PHE A 12 -35.81 -34.16 -0.22
C PHE A 12 -35.86 -34.07 -1.75
N SER A 13 -36.96 -33.55 -2.33
CA SER A 13 -37.05 -33.35 -3.77
C SER A 13 -36.07 -32.28 -4.25
N TYR A 14 -35.26 -32.62 -5.26
CA TYR A 14 -34.31 -31.70 -5.90
C TYR A 14 -34.92 -31.13 -7.17
N SER A 15 -35.17 -29.81 -7.18
CA SER A 15 -35.64 -29.10 -8.36
C SER A 15 -34.46 -28.65 -9.23
N THR A 16 -34.52 -28.91 -10.54
CA THR A 16 -33.50 -28.50 -11.51
C THR A 16 -34.12 -27.73 -12.67
N ILE A 17 -33.31 -26.88 -13.33
CA ILE A 17 -33.78 -26.03 -14.43
C ILE A 17 -33.84 -26.86 -15.72
N LYS A 18 -34.98 -26.81 -16.42
CA LYS A 18 -35.11 -27.38 -17.76
C LYS A 18 -34.31 -26.55 -18.76
N ILE A 19 -33.24 -27.13 -19.30
CA ILE A 19 -32.35 -26.46 -20.27
C ILE A 19 -32.72 -26.79 -21.72
N VAL A 20 -32.60 -25.80 -22.61
CA VAL A 20 -32.83 -25.94 -24.06
C VAL A 20 -31.48 -25.97 -24.76
N ARG A 21 -31.15 -27.08 -25.42
CA ARG A 21 -29.89 -27.24 -26.15
C ARG A 21 -30.04 -26.80 -27.60
N ILE A 22 -29.59 -25.58 -27.92
CA ILE A 22 -29.58 -25.05 -29.28
C ILE A 22 -28.32 -25.50 -30.02
N ARG A 23 -28.47 -26.24 -31.13
CA ARG A 23 -27.37 -26.68 -31.99
C ARG A 23 -27.12 -25.70 -33.14
N ASP A 24 -26.55 -24.54 -32.84
CA ASP A 24 -26.07 -23.57 -33.85
C ASP A 24 -24.57 -23.29 -33.65
N LYS A 25 -23.79 -23.45 -34.71
CA LYS A 25 -22.34 -23.17 -34.72
C LYS A 25 -22.03 -21.71 -34.38
N ARG A 26 -22.85 -20.75 -34.83
CA ARG A 26 -22.60 -19.30 -34.64
C ARG A 26 -22.74 -18.91 -33.17
N LEU A 27 -23.84 -19.33 -32.55
CA LEU A 27 -24.09 -19.13 -31.12
C LEU A 27 -23.08 -19.90 -30.27
N GLY A 28 -22.73 -21.13 -30.66
CA GLY A 28 -21.71 -21.92 -29.99
C GLY A 28 -20.34 -21.22 -29.98
N ILE A 29 -19.86 -20.74 -31.14
CA ILE A 29 -18.59 -20.01 -31.24
C ILE A 29 -18.63 -18.74 -30.38
N LEU A 30 -19.72 -17.97 -30.44
CA LEU A 30 -19.87 -16.76 -29.64
C LEU A 30 -19.82 -17.04 -28.14
N HIS A 31 -20.57 -18.06 -27.68
CA HIS A 31 -20.58 -18.46 -26.28
C HIS A 31 -19.20 -18.95 -25.82
N PHE A 32 -18.52 -19.79 -26.59
CA PHE A 32 -17.17 -20.24 -26.26
C PHE A 32 -16.14 -19.10 -26.29
N ALA A 33 -16.27 -18.15 -27.21
CA ALA A 33 -15.39 -16.98 -27.27
C ALA A 33 -15.53 -16.12 -26.00
N PHE A 34 -16.76 -15.85 -25.53
CA PHE A 34 -16.97 -15.17 -24.26
C PHE A 34 -16.47 -15.98 -23.07
N LEU A 35 -16.75 -17.28 -23.02
CA LEU A 35 -16.32 -18.14 -21.92
C LEU A 35 -14.79 -18.20 -21.81
N ILE A 36 -14.09 -18.42 -22.93
CA ILE A 36 -12.62 -18.43 -22.98
C ILE A 36 -12.08 -17.05 -22.60
N GLY A 37 -12.66 -15.97 -23.14
CA GLY A 37 -12.28 -14.60 -22.78
C GLY A 37 -12.40 -14.31 -21.29
N ILE A 38 -13.49 -14.75 -20.65
CA ILE A 38 -13.72 -14.60 -19.21
C ILE A 38 -12.73 -15.45 -18.42
N ILE A 39 -12.52 -16.71 -18.80
CA ILE A 39 -11.55 -17.59 -18.11
C ILE A 39 -10.14 -17.01 -18.20
N LEU A 40 -9.72 -16.53 -19.37
CA LEU A 40 -8.43 -15.87 -19.56
C LEU A 40 -8.34 -14.59 -18.73
N TYR A 41 -9.41 -13.78 -18.70
CA TYR A 41 -9.46 -12.58 -17.86
C TYR A 41 -9.32 -12.91 -16.37
N ILE A 42 -10.00 -13.94 -15.87
CA ILE A 42 -9.91 -14.35 -14.47
C ILE A 42 -8.51 -14.89 -14.18
N ILE A 43 -8.03 -15.87 -14.94
CA ILE A 43 -6.75 -16.53 -14.66
C ILE A 43 -5.58 -15.55 -14.87
N VAL A 44 -5.48 -14.94 -16.05
CA VAL A 44 -4.33 -14.07 -16.38
C VAL A 44 -4.50 -12.70 -15.75
N GLY A 45 -5.65 -12.06 -15.96
CA GLY A 45 -5.90 -10.71 -15.47
C GLY A 45 -6.00 -10.65 -13.95
N THR A 46 -6.92 -11.41 -13.35
CA THR A 46 -7.21 -11.25 -11.91
C THR A 46 -6.26 -12.02 -11.00
N ILE A 47 -5.91 -13.26 -11.36
CA ILE A 47 -5.04 -14.10 -10.52
C ILE A 47 -3.57 -13.73 -10.76
N PHE A 48 -3.05 -13.83 -11.99
CA PHE A 48 -1.62 -13.61 -12.22
C PHE A 48 -1.19 -12.15 -12.17
N LEU A 49 -1.88 -11.23 -12.85
CA LEU A 49 -1.47 -9.82 -12.91
C LEU A 49 -1.88 -9.04 -11.66
N GLN A 50 -3.14 -9.17 -11.22
CA GLN A 50 -3.66 -8.41 -10.07
C GLN A 50 -3.44 -9.11 -8.72
N LYS A 51 -3.02 -10.38 -8.70
CA LYS A 51 -2.76 -11.15 -7.48
C LYS A 51 -3.92 -11.16 -6.49
N LYS A 52 -5.17 -11.19 -6.98
CA LYS A 52 -6.39 -11.18 -6.15
C LYS A 52 -6.63 -12.44 -5.31
N TYR A 53 -5.72 -13.39 -5.35
CA TYR A 53 -5.67 -14.51 -4.40
C TYR A 53 -4.96 -14.15 -3.09
N LEU A 54 -4.38 -12.95 -3.01
CA LEU A 54 -3.74 -12.42 -1.82
C LEU A 54 -4.69 -11.51 -1.06
N VAL A 55 -4.78 -11.70 0.25
CA VAL A 55 -5.24 -10.65 1.16
C VAL A 55 -4.10 -9.67 1.34
N LEU A 56 -4.38 -8.38 1.19
CA LEU A 56 -3.38 -7.32 1.22
C LEU A 56 -3.58 -6.43 2.45
N GLU A 57 -2.50 -6.09 3.14
CA GLU A 57 -2.49 -5.18 4.29
C GLU A 57 -1.39 -4.13 4.12
N SER A 58 -1.73 -2.88 4.43
CA SER A 58 -0.73 -1.81 4.52
C SER A 58 0.01 -1.93 5.85
N PRO A 59 1.34 -2.04 5.83
CA PRO A 59 2.12 -2.21 7.05
C PRO A 59 2.13 -0.95 7.91
N ILE A 60 2.20 -1.17 9.21
CA ILE A 60 2.54 -0.15 10.22
C ILE A 60 3.91 -0.48 10.81
N GLY A 61 4.57 0.51 11.39
CA GLY A 61 5.84 0.28 12.05
C GLY A 61 6.34 1.51 12.79
N SER A 62 7.57 1.37 13.30
CA SER A 62 8.30 2.44 13.95
C SER A 62 9.72 2.49 13.41
N ILE A 63 10.37 3.63 13.56
CA ILE A 63 11.79 3.81 13.24
C ILE A 63 12.49 4.47 14.41
N ARG A 64 13.68 3.95 14.70
CA ARG A 64 14.65 4.52 15.61
C ARG A 64 15.89 4.87 14.79
N THR A 65 16.37 6.09 14.98
CA THR A 65 17.61 6.56 14.38
C THR A 65 18.63 6.89 15.45
N SER A 66 19.90 6.67 15.16
CA SER A 66 21.00 7.21 15.97
C SER A 66 22.09 7.78 15.07
N LEU A 67 22.70 8.86 15.53
CA LEU A 67 23.79 9.54 14.84
C LEU A 67 25.12 9.21 15.54
N MET A 68 26.20 9.06 14.77
CA MET A 68 27.55 8.86 15.30
C MET A 68 28.52 9.81 14.60
N ALA A 69 29.34 10.52 15.39
CA ALA A 69 30.34 11.43 14.85
C ALA A 69 31.51 10.68 14.15
N PRO A 70 32.11 11.28 13.12
CA PRO A 70 33.26 10.70 12.43
C PRO A 70 34.48 10.64 13.35
N SER A 71 35.25 9.54 13.28
CA SER A 71 36.49 9.39 14.05
C SER A 71 37.60 10.35 13.58
N VAL A 72 37.58 10.73 12.31
CA VAL A 72 38.56 11.66 11.71
C VAL A 72 37.97 13.07 11.70
N LYS A 73 38.72 14.03 12.25
CA LYS A 73 38.35 15.46 12.29
C LYS A 73 39.33 16.26 11.42
N PRO A 74 39.04 16.46 10.12
CA PRO A 74 39.93 17.19 9.23
C PRO A 74 39.94 18.68 9.59
N THR A 75 41.11 19.31 9.57
CA THR A 75 41.27 20.75 9.87
C THR A 75 41.14 21.64 8.64
N ASP A 76 41.33 21.07 7.45
CA ASP A 76 41.36 21.79 6.18
C ASP A 76 40.05 21.62 5.40
N LEU A 77 38.99 22.30 5.88
CA LEU A 77 37.67 22.30 5.25
C LEU A 77 37.46 23.61 4.48
N PRO A 78 37.01 23.58 3.21
CA PRO A 78 37.01 24.76 2.34
C PRO A 78 35.99 25.84 2.73
N TYR A 79 34.85 25.44 3.29
CA TYR A 79 33.78 26.33 3.78
C TYR A 79 34.08 26.93 5.17
N CYS A 80 35.15 26.50 5.82
CA CYS A 80 35.58 27.00 7.11
C CYS A 80 36.51 28.20 6.96
N LEU A 81 36.32 29.21 7.80
CA LEU A 81 37.17 30.41 7.80
C LEU A 81 38.61 30.04 8.25
N LYS A 82 39.58 30.17 7.33
CA LYS A 82 41.01 29.96 7.58
C LYS A 82 41.70 31.30 7.79
N ASN A 83 42.32 31.52 8.95
CA ASN A 83 43.24 32.62 9.32
C ASN A 83 43.12 33.94 8.50
N GLY A 84 41.89 34.39 8.20
CA GLY A 84 41.58 35.61 7.46
C GLY A 84 41.84 35.63 5.94
N THR A 85 42.29 34.55 5.29
CA THR A 85 42.65 34.60 3.85
C THR A 85 41.50 34.25 2.91
N ASP A 86 40.67 33.27 3.29
CA ASP A 86 39.58 32.76 2.45
C ASP A 86 38.23 33.21 3.02
N THR A 87 37.71 34.32 2.49
CA THR A 87 36.43 34.90 2.95
C THR A 87 35.21 34.24 2.32
N SER A 88 35.39 33.45 1.26
CA SER A 88 34.29 32.79 0.57
C SER A 88 34.71 31.50 -0.13
N TYR A 89 33.79 30.55 -0.18
CA TYR A 89 33.89 29.32 -0.96
C TYR A 89 32.68 29.23 -1.91
N ASP A 90 32.93 28.96 -3.20
CA ASP A 90 31.91 28.91 -4.26
C ASP A 90 30.98 30.15 -4.31
N GLY A 91 31.50 31.32 -3.95
CA GLY A 91 30.75 32.59 -3.94
C GLY A 91 29.93 32.84 -2.68
N TYR A 92 30.00 31.95 -1.69
CA TYR A 92 29.30 32.07 -0.40
C TYR A 92 30.27 32.37 0.74
N PRO A 93 29.88 33.18 1.74
CA PRO A 93 30.79 33.59 2.81
C PRO A 93 31.17 32.43 3.73
N ASN A 94 32.46 32.31 4.04
CA ASN A 94 32.95 31.33 5.00
C ASN A 94 32.60 31.73 6.44
N LYS A 95 32.43 30.75 7.32
CA LYS A 95 32.21 30.96 8.77
C LYS A 95 33.22 30.15 9.59
N PRO A 96 33.52 30.55 10.84
CA PRO A 96 34.29 29.68 11.72
C PRO A 96 33.60 28.32 11.86
N CYS A 97 34.38 27.27 12.10
CA CYS A 97 33.87 25.91 12.23
C CYS A 97 34.09 25.38 13.63
N GLN A 98 33.11 24.63 14.15
CA GLN A 98 33.21 23.90 15.41
C GLN A 98 33.02 22.39 15.18
N TYR A 99 33.66 21.59 16.04
CA TYR A 99 33.60 20.12 15.98
C TYR A 99 32.67 19.61 17.07
N TRP A 100 31.38 19.61 16.78
CA TRP A 100 30.36 19.07 17.68
C TRP A 100 30.32 17.54 17.62
N ASP A 101 29.88 16.91 18.72
CA ASP A 101 29.62 15.48 18.80
C ASP A 101 28.18 15.16 18.35
N GLU A 102 27.83 13.87 18.29
CA GLU A 102 26.50 13.43 17.89
C GLU A 102 25.37 13.97 18.77
N TYR A 103 25.62 14.18 20.07
CA TYR A 103 24.61 14.65 21.02
C TYR A 103 24.29 16.13 20.84
N LEU A 104 25.29 16.93 20.47
CA LEU A 104 25.09 18.35 20.23
C LEU A 104 24.63 18.66 18.80
N VAL A 105 25.00 17.83 17.81
CA VAL A 105 24.55 17.99 16.40
C VAL A 105 23.09 17.60 16.22
N LEU A 106 22.65 16.51 16.85
CA LEU A 106 21.29 15.99 16.75
C LEU A 106 20.35 16.72 17.72
N TYR A 107 19.33 17.40 17.20
CA TYR A 107 18.34 18.06 18.05
C TYR A 107 16.93 18.00 17.44
N PRO A 108 15.90 17.62 18.20
CA PRO A 108 15.96 17.04 19.54
C PRO A 108 16.62 15.64 19.50
N PRO A 109 17.15 15.14 20.64
CA PRO A 109 17.86 13.85 20.68
C PRO A 109 16.95 12.65 20.43
N SER A 110 15.64 12.79 20.66
CA SER A 110 14.63 11.74 20.43
C SER A 110 13.43 12.35 19.73
N GLU A 111 13.34 12.16 18.43
CA GLU A 111 12.16 12.52 17.64
C GLU A 111 11.60 11.27 16.97
N GLU A 112 10.28 11.07 17.08
CA GLU A 112 9.62 9.97 16.37
C GLU A 112 9.59 10.28 14.88
N SER A 113 9.97 9.30 14.05
CA SER A 113 9.85 9.37 12.59
C SER A 113 10.57 10.53 11.92
N SER A 114 11.51 11.20 12.60
CA SER A 114 12.36 12.21 11.98
C SER A 114 13.66 12.39 12.73
N MET A 115 14.62 13.04 12.08
CA MET A 115 15.85 13.50 12.72
C MET A 115 16.27 14.82 12.11
N PHE A 116 16.92 15.66 12.90
CA PHE A 116 17.48 16.93 12.44
C PHE A 116 18.95 17.03 12.81
N ILE A 117 19.79 17.16 11.79
CA ILE A 117 21.24 17.22 11.88
C ILE A 117 21.67 18.66 11.61
N THR A 118 22.23 19.30 12.64
CA THR A 118 22.66 20.70 12.56
C THR A 118 23.88 20.85 11.64
N THR A 119 23.81 21.76 10.66
CA THR A 119 24.92 22.12 9.75
C THR A 119 25.50 23.50 10.04
N ARG A 120 24.66 24.42 10.53
CA ARG A 120 25.04 25.77 10.98
C ARG A 120 24.32 26.09 12.28
N CYS A 121 24.99 26.79 13.18
CA CYS A 121 24.35 27.31 14.38
C CYS A 121 24.76 28.76 14.64
N THR A 122 23.77 29.60 14.95
CA THR A 122 23.99 30.91 15.57
C THR A 122 23.74 30.77 17.07
N GLN A 123 24.80 30.88 17.87
CA GLN A 123 24.73 30.86 19.32
C GLN A 123 24.69 32.28 19.86
N GLU A 124 23.63 32.61 20.59
CA GLU A 124 23.46 33.86 21.31
C GLU A 124 23.53 33.63 22.82
N THR A 125 24.32 34.42 23.52
CA THR A 125 24.30 34.46 24.99
C THR A 125 23.36 35.57 25.40
N GLN A 126 22.36 35.26 26.24
CA GLN A 126 21.32 36.18 26.65
C GLN A 126 21.22 36.23 28.17
N SER A 127 21.09 37.44 28.71
CA SER A 127 20.87 37.71 30.14
C SER A 127 19.72 38.70 30.31
N THR A 128 19.01 38.66 31.44
CA THR A 128 17.97 39.68 31.72
C THR A 128 18.58 41.07 31.86
N VAL A 129 17.88 42.08 31.35
CA VAL A 129 18.35 43.47 31.43
C VAL A 129 18.44 43.88 32.90
N ASN A 130 19.64 44.28 33.34
CA ASN A 130 19.93 44.69 34.71
C ASN A 130 19.59 43.64 35.79
N GLY A 131 19.54 42.35 35.44
CA GLY A 131 19.16 41.30 36.39
C GLY A 131 17.71 41.42 36.87
N CYS A 132 16.83 41.97 36.02
CA CYS A 132 15.41 42.07 36.35
C CYS A 132 14.81 40.68 36.59
N ASN A 133 13.75 40.64 37.41
CA ASN A 133 13.02 39.42 37.71
C ASN A 133 11.97 39.17 36.61
N LEU A 134 11.90 37.94 36.08
CA LEU A 134 10.94 37.55 35.04
C LEU A 134 9.47 37.59 35.51
N SER A 135 9.21 37.83 36.80
CA SER A 135 7.87 38.13 37.34
C SER A 135 7.40 39.53 36.96
N GLU A 136 8.31 40.43 36.59
CA GLU A 136 7.99 41.78 36.15
C GLU A 136 7.64 41.79 34.66
N PRO A 137 6.50 42.39 34.25
CA PRO A 137 6.06 42.40 32.85
C PRO A 137 7.00 43.17 31.92
N THR A 138 7.88 44.01 32.47
CA THR A 138 8.88 44.78 31.73
C THR A 138 10.21 44.06 31.57
N CYS A 139 10.39 42.90 32.20
CA CYS A 139 11.66 42.20 32.17
C CYS A 139 11.85 41.50 30.81
N VAL A 140 12.97 41.81 30.16
CA VAL A 140 13.35 41.27 28.84
C VAL A 140 14.78 40.76 28.86
N TYR A 141 15.06 39.80 27.98
CA TYR A 141 16.42 39.36 27.72
C TYR A 141 17.14 40.32 26.78
N ASN A 142 18.45 40.47 26.96
CA ASN A 142 19.34 41.15 26.02
C ASN A 142 20.47 40.20 25.59
N THR A 143 20.80 40.20 24.29
CA THR A 143 21.90 39.40 23.75
C THR A 143 23.23 40.09 24.04
N THR A 144 24.06 39.45 24.86
CA THR A 144 25.38 39.97 25.26
C THR A 144 26.47 39.61 24.26
N SER A 145 26.32 38.47 23.57
CA SER A 145 27.22 38.04 22.50
C SER A 145 26.48 37.15 21.51
N SER A 146 26.94 37.15 20.25
CA SER A 146 26.42 36.29 19.19
C SER A 146 27.58 35.76 18.37
N SER A 147 27.55 34.46 18.05
CA SER A 147 28.54 33.78 17.22
C SER A 147 27.84 32.86 16.22
N ASP A 148 28.26 32.90 14.97
CA ASP A 148 27.67 32.11 13.89
C ASP A 148 28.75 31.23 13.26
N PHE A 149 28.52 29.92 13.23
CA PHE A 149 29.53 28.93 12.84
C PHE A 149 28.92 27.73 12.14
N TYR A 150 29.72 27.07 11.30
CA TYR A 150 29.38 25.80 10.68
C TYR A 150 29.81 24.62 11.56
N ILE A 151 29.12 23.50 11.41
CA ILE A 151 29.54 22.22 11.97
C ILE A 151 30.53 21.57 11.01
N ALA A 152 31.73 21.31 11.49
CA ALA A 152 32.80 20.72 10.72
C ALA A 152 32.49 19.25 10.37
N ASN A 153 32.75 18.86 9.12
CA ASN A 153 32.71 17.47 8.64
C ASN A 153 31.37 16.74 8.89
N VAL A 154 30.25 17.46 8.80
CA VAL A 154 28.90 16.93 9.10
C VAL A 154 28.47 15.83 8.12
N GLU A 155 28.98 15.87 6.89
CA GLU A 155 28.74 14.91 5.80
C GLU A 155 29.19 13.49 6.16
N ASN A 156 30.20 13.37 7.00
CA ASN A 156 30.80 12.09 7.40
C ASN A 156 30.19 11.50 8.68
N PHE A 157 29.19 12.14 9.27
CA PHE A 157 28.41 11.52 10.35
C PHE A 157 27.65 10.33 9.79
N THR A 158 27.60 9.25 10.56
CA THR A 158 26.87 8.03 10.19
C THR A 158 25.56 7.94 10.94
N ILE A 159 24.52 7.54 10.22
CA ILE A 159 23.15 7.41 10.67
C ILE A 159 22.83 5.91 10.66
N LEU A 160 22.49 5.38 11.82
CA LEU A 160 21.90 4.05 11.97
C LEU A 160 20.39 4.17 11.75
N LEU A 161 19.84 3.33 10.86
CA LEU A 161 18.40 3.20 10.66
C LEU A 161 17.95 1.84 11.20
N ASP A 162 17.16 1.85 12.28
CA ASP A 162 16.54 0.65 12.84
C ASP A 162 15.02 0.80 12.75
N HIS A 163 14.39 0.03 11.88
CA HIS A 163 12.96 0.12 11.62
C HIS A 163 12.27 -1.22 11.84
N THR A 164 10.99 -1.15 12.23
CA THR A 164 10.14 -2.32 12.41
C THR A 164 8.99 -2.29 11.43
N LEU A 165 8.49 -3.48 11.13
CA LEU A 165 7.40 -3.76 10.21
C LEU A 165 6.39 -4.64 10.93
N SER A 166 5.11 -4.28 10.87
CA SER A 166 4.01 -5.11 11.33
C SER A 166 2.80 -4.99 10.40
N ALA A 167 2.20 -6.13 10.07
CA ALA A 167 0.88 -6.23 9.46
C ALA A 167 0.04 -7.12 10.38
N PRO A 168 -0.64 -6.52 11.38
CA PRO A 168 -1.33 -7.25 12.44
C PRO A 168 -2.40 -8.21 11.95
N SER A 169 -3.16 -7.86 10.90
CA SER A 169 -4.23 -8.74 10.40
C SER A 169 -3.68 -10.00 9.72
N LEU A 170 -2.47 -9.90 9.15
CA LEU A 170 -1.74 -11.03 8.56
C LEU A 170 -0.84 -11.77 9.57
N GLY A 171 -0.69 -11.26 10.80
CA GLY A 171 0.22 -11.82 11.80
C GLY A 171 1.70 -11.74 11.40
N ILE A 172 2.07 -10.75 10.58
CA ILE A 172 3.44 -10.56 10.09
C ILE A 172 4.14 -9.50 10.95
N GLN A 173 5.35 -9.82 11.39
CA GLN A 173 6.20 -8.88 12.13
C GLN A 173 7.67 -9.15 11.83
N TYR A 174 8.42 -8.09 11.50
CA TYR A 174 9.86 -8.15 11.25
C TYR A 174 10.56 -6.88 11.74
N ASN A 175 11.82 -7.02 12.13
CA ASN A 175 12.77 -5.91 12.19
C ASN A 175 13.49 -5.78 10.83
N GLY A 176 13.86 -4.56 10.45
CA GLY A 176 14.57 -4.25 9.20
C GLY A 176 15.82 -5.11 9.00
N ALA A 177 16.60 -5.37 10.07
CA ALA A 177 17.78 -6.22 10.02
C ALA A 177 17.48 -7.69 9.65
N GLN A 178 16.23 -8.15 9.73
CA GLN A 178 15.83 -9.50 9.34
C GLN A 178 15.48 -9.62 7.85
N LEU A 179 15.35 -8.48 7.16
CA LEU A 179 14.88 -8.36 5.79
C LEU A 179 16.05 -8.04 4.85
N ASN A 180 15.87 -8.36 3.58
CA ASN A 180 16.73 -7.79 2.54
C ASN A 180 16.19 -6.43 2.14
N GLY A 181 17.06 -5.48 1.89
CA GLY A 181 16.70 -4.14 1.50
C GLY A 181 17.44 -3.68 0.25
N GLN A 182 17.00 -2.55 -0.31
CA GLN A 182 17.70 -1.87 -1.38
C GLN A 182 17.59 -0.36 -1.18
N LEU A 183 18.65 0.37 -1.54
CA LEU A 183 18.61 1.82 -1.66
C LEU A 183 18.24 2.19 -3.11
N LEU A 184 17.32 3.12 -3.27
CA LEU A 184 16.91 3.66 -4.56
C LEU A 184 17.40 5.09 -4.72
N ASP A 185 17.76 5.45 -5.95
CA ASP A 185 18.03 6.83 -6.34
C ASP A 185 16.74 7.67 -6.47
N THR A 186 16.89 8.92 -6.89
CA THR A 186 15.78 9.85 -7.12
C THR A 186 14.80 9.38 -8.20
N ASP A 187 15.28 8.61 -9.17
CA ASP A 187 14.52 8.07 -10.30
C ASP A 187 13.87 6.71 -9.99
N GLY A 188 14.21 6.10 -8.85
CA GLY A 188 13.70 4.82 -8.39
C GLY A 188 14.53 3.61 -8.83
N ASN A 189 15.73 3.81 -9.36
CA ASN A 189 16.62 2.72 -9.71
C ASN A 189 17.46 2.28 -8.50
N PRO A 190 17.78 0.97 -8.37
CA PRO A 190 18.68 0.50 -7.33
C PRO A 190 20.06 1.16 -7.41
N MET A 191 20.54 1.70 -6.27
CA MET A 191 21.85 2.29 -6.14
C MET A 191 22.63 1.67 -4.97
N SER A 192 23.95 1.67 -5.07
CA SER A 192 24.86 1.26 -3.99
C SER A 192 25.78 2.42 -3.64
N LEU A 193 25.96 2.67 -2.35
CA LEU A 193 26.88 3.68 -1.85
C LEU A 193 28.21 3.04 -1.43
N PRO A 194 29.35 3.76 -1.55
CA PRO A 194 30.63 3.25 -1.08
C PRO A 194 30.64 3.12 0.46
N PRO A 195 31.56 2.31 1.04
CA PRO A 195 31.77 2.28 2.48
C PRO A 195 31.95 3.69 3.09
N PRO A 196 31.46 3.96 4.32
CA PRO A 196 30.95 3.01 5.31
C PRO A 196 29.46 2.66 5.18
N ASN A 197 28.82 3.01 4.05
CA ASN A 197 27.39 2.77 3.86
C ASN A 197 27.10 1.27 3.70
N ILE A 198 26.19 0.75 4.53
CA ILE A 198 25.67 -0.62 4.49
C ILE A 198 24.16 -0.51 4.50
N VAL A 199 23.49 -0.98 3.45
CA VAL A 199 22.04 -0.89 3.33
C VAL A 199 21.50 -2.20 2.80
N GLY A 200 20.47 -2.74 3.45
CA GLY A 200 19.69 -3.86 2.91
C GLY A 200 20.32 -5.24 3.05
N VAL A 201 21.34 -5.38 3.90
CA VAL A 201 22.03 -6.65 4.12
C VAL A 201 21.41 -7.37 5.32
N LYS A 202 20.70 -8.46 5.06
CA LYS A 202 20.10 -9.28 6.11
C LYS A 202 21.12 -9.71 7.16
N GLY A 203 20.79 -9.46 8.43
CA GLY A 203 21.62 -9.73 9.60
C GLY A 203 22.55 -8.59 9.98
N SER A 204 22.62 -7.51 9.20
CA SER A 204 23.39 -6.31 9.49
C SER A 204 22.48 -5.11 9.69
N PRO A 205 22.85 -4.15 10.55
CA PRO A 205 22.15 -2.87 10.66
C PRO A 205 22.35 -2.03 9.39
N ASP A 206 21.35 -1.22 9.06
CA ASP A 206 21.47 -0.21 8.00
C ASP A 206 22.19 1.02 8.53
N ILE A 207 23.32 1.34 7.92
CA ILE A 207 24.15 2.48 8.28
C ILE A 207 24.43 3.29 7.01
N MET A 208 24.16 4.59 7.06
CA MET A 208 24.49 5.51 5.97
C MET A 208 25.19 6.76 6.48
N SER A 209 26.19 7.26 5.77
CA SER A 209 26.71 8.59 6.04
C SER A 209 25.69 9.65 5.62
N LEU A 210 25.75 10.84 6.22
CA LEU A 210 24.94 11.97 5.77
C LEU A 210 25.19 12.28 4.29
N GLN A 211 26.44 12.19 3.82
CA GLN A 211 26.76 12.30 2.40
C GLN A 211 26.07 11.24 1.55
N GLY A 212 25.96 10.01 2.07
CA GLY A 212 25.23 8.93 1.41
C GLY A 212 23.75 9.27 1.24
N VAL A 213 23.12 9.79 2.30
CA VAL A 213 21.73 10.26 2.29
C VAL A 213 21.54 11.43 1.31
N LEU A 214 22.45 12.40 1.30
CA LEU A 214 22.42 13.55 0.39
C LEU A 214 22.54 13.10 -1.07
N THR A 215 23.52 12.24 -1.37
CA THR A 215 23.70 11.65 -2.70
C THR A 215 22.45 10.89 -3.15
N ALA A 216 21.84 10.08 -2.27
CA ALA A 216 20.61 9.35 -2.58
C ALA A 216 19.40 10.28 -2.80
N ALA A 217 19.39 11.46 -2.18
CA ALA A 217 18.38 12.50 -2.39
C ALA A 217 18.66 13.39 -3.62
N GLY A 218 19.75 13.16 -4.36
CA GLY A 218 20.16 13.97 -5.51
C GLY A 218 20.87 15.28 -5.16
N VAL A 219 21.43 15.40 -3.94
CA VAL A 219 22.21 16.56 -3.49
C VAL A 219 23.69 16.21 -3.53
N GLU A 220 24.45 16.86 -4.41
CA GLU A 220 25.89 16.60 -4.58
C GLU A 220 26.71 17.10 -3.37
N SER A 221 26.43 18.31 -2.89
CA SER A 221 27.15 18.94 -1.79
C SER A 221 26.25 19.90 -1.01
N LEU A 222 26.47 19.98 0.31
CA LEU A 222 25.85 20.99 1.17
C LEU A 222 26.33 22.42 0.83
N ASP A 223 27.46 22.57 0.16
CA ASP A 223 28.00 23.88 -0.24
C ASP A 223 27.38 24.42 -1.54
N SER A 224 26.51 23.64 -2.18
CA SER A 224 25.76 24.09 -3.35
C SER A 224 24.69 25.14 -3.00
N GLN A 225 24.20 25.82 -4.03
CA GLN A 225 23.19 26.87 -3.89
C GLN A 225 21.93 26.40 -3.16
N GLY A 226 21.49 27.19 -2.17
CA GLY A 226 20.31 26.94 -1.37
C GLY A 226 19.01 26.95 -2.21
N LEU A 227 18.08 26.07 -1.83
CA LEU A 227 16.83 25.85 -2.57
C LEU A 227 15.81 26.98 -2.37
N ALA A 228 15.75 27.55 -1.16
CA ALA A 228 14.83 28.63 -0.83
C ALA A 228 15.43 30.01 -1.09
N ASN A 229 16.72 30.19 -0.82
CA ASN A 229 17.43 31.45 -1.04
C ASN A 229 18.74 31.20 -1.79
N LYS A 230 18.79 31.73 -3.02
CA LYS A 230 19.94 31.63 -3.91
C LYS A 230 21.21 32.29 -3.39
N SER A 231 21.10 33.21 -2.43
CA SER A 231 22.22 33.93 -1.83
C SER A 231 22.94 33.14 -0.73
N ARG A 232 22.49 31.93 -0.40
CA ARG A 232 23.03 31.08 0.66
C ARG A 232 23.25 29.66 0.14
N THR A 233 24.03 28.88 0.88
CA THR A 233 24.23 27.45 0.60
C THR A 233 23.17 26.60 1.29
N ILE A 234 23.05 25.34 0.85
CA ILE A 234 22.25 24.33 1.56
C ILE A 234 22.75 24.16 3.01
N ARG A 235 24.06 24.23 3.27
CA ARG A 235 24.67 24.20 4.61
C ARG A 235 24.18 25.34 5.50
N ASP A 236 23.97 26.52 4.93
CA ASP A 236 23.62 27.73 5.67
C ASP A 236 22.12 27.81 6.00
N ASP A 237 21.25 27.43 5.05
CA ASP A 237 19.80 27.53 5.19
C ASP A 237 19.14 26.25 5.72
N GLY A 238 19.73 25.08 5.48
CA GLY A 238 19.13 23.78 5.77
C GLY A 238 18.15 23.31 4.69
N ILE A 239 17.81 22.01 4.73
CA ILE A 239 16.93 21.35 3.76
C ILE A 239 16.04 20.31 4.43
N LEU A 240 14.95 19.94 3.74
CA LEU A 240 14.04 18.87 4.15
C LEU A 240 14.11 17.71 3.15
N ILE A 241 14.38 16.51 3.68
CA ILE A 241 14.43 15.25 2.93
C ILE A 241 13.35 14.31 3.48
N LEU A 242 12.57 13.70 2.59
CA LEU A 242 11.65 12.62 2.92
C LEU A 242 12.32 11.28 2.61
N CYS A 243 12.39 10.37 3.58
CA CYS A 243 12.84 9.01 3.40
C CYS A 243 11.63 8.08 3.37
N PHE A 244 11.31 7.54 2.20
CA PHE A 244 10.27 6.53 2.04
C PHE A 244 10.84 5.15 2.29
N ILE A 245 10.32 4.44 3.29
CA ILE A 245 10.61 3.04 3.58
C ILE A 245 9.43 2.22 3.06
N THR A 246 9.59 1.60 1.90
CA THR A 246 8.50 0.85 1.25
C THR A 246 8.70 -0.64 1.44
N TYR A 247 7.75 -1.30 2.11
CA TYR A 247 7.77 -2.75 2.32
C TYR A 247 6.92 -3.49 1.28
N SER A 248 7.43 -4.62 0.80
CA SER A 248 6.67 -5.51 -0.07
C SER A 248 7.14 -6.95 0.07
N ASN A 249 6.24 -7.87 -0.23
CA ASN A 249 6.55 -9.28 -0.52
C ASN A 249 5.81 -9.78 -1.77
N THR A 250 5.20 -8.84 -2.50
CA THR A 250 4.30 -9.12 -3.63
C THR A 250 4.96 -8.87 -4.97
N TYR A 251 6.28 -8.58 -5.00
CA TYR A 251 7.04 -8.43 -6.24
C TYR A 251 7.26 -9.79 -6.94
N THR A 252 7.42 -10.87 -6.17
CA THR A 252 7.49 -12.24 -6.67
C THR A 252 6.16 -12.99 -6.49
N TYR A 253 6.06 -14.20 -7.04
CA TYR A 253 4.98 -15.15 -6.72
C TYR A 253 5.20 -15.85 -5.37
N ASN A 254 6.45 -15.88 -4.89
CA ASN A 254 6.76 -16.34 -3.54
C ASN A 254 6.51 -15.20 -2.54
N THR A 255 5.44 -15.30 -1.75
CA THR A 255 5.08 -14.33 -0.71
C THR A 255 5.94 -14.44 0.55
N GLY A 256 6.83 -15.43 0.64
CA GLY A 256 7.76 -15.58 1.76
C GLY A 256 8.98 -14.66 1.69
N ASN A 257 9.20 -13.96 0.57
CA ASN A 257 10.33 -13.07 0.39
C ASN A 257 9.92 -11.64 0.73
N TYR A 258 10.20 -11.20 1.95
CA TYR A 258 9.93 -9.84 2.40
C TYR A 258 11.15 -8.96 2.13
N HIS A 259 10.93 -7.80 1.53
CA HIS A 259 11.97 -6.82 1.31
C HIS A 259 11.46 -5.41 1.58
N TYR A 260 12.41 -4.49 1.80
CA TYR A 260 12.13 -3.07 1.87
C TYR A 260 12.99 -2.30 0.88
N THR A 261 12.57 -1.07 0.57
CA THR A 261 13.37 -0.14 -0.21
C THR A 261 13.39 1.21 0.47
N TYR A 262 14.58 1.84 0.55
CA TYR A 262 14.71 3.25 0.91
C TYR A 262 14.71 4.11 -0.33
N GLN A 263 13.97 5.22 -0.30
CA GLN A 263 14.08 6.26 -1.30
C GLN A 263 14.08 7.63 -0.61
N PHE A 264 15.16 8.38 -0.81
CA PHE A 264 15.29 9.74 -0.28
C PHE A 264 14.84 10.75 -1.34
N LYS A 265 13.94 11.67 -0.96
CA LYS A 265 13.42 12.71 -1.85
C LYS A 265 13.59 14.07 -1.21
N LEU A 266 14.27 14.95 -1.93
CA LEU A 266 14.43 16.35 -1.54
C LEU A 266 13.12 17.13 -1.73
N VAL A 267 12.71 17.89 -0.71
CA VAL A 267 11.57 18.80 -0.82
C VAL A 267 12.05 20.16 -1.32
N GLN A 268 11.67 20.50 -2.55
CA GLN A 268 12.09 21.72 -3.22
C GLN A 268 11.57 22.99 -2.51
N ASN A 269 12.30 24.10 -2.64
CA ASN A 269 11.97 25.41 -2.06
C ASN A 269 11.74 25.39 -0.54
N THR A 270 12.43 24.50 0.18
CA THR A 270 12.38 24.44 1.64
C THR A 270 13.69 24.91 2.26
N LYS A 271 13.58 25.41 3.49
CA LYS A 271 14.67 25.58 4.45
C LYS A 271 14.20 25.00 5.77
N TYR A 272 15.12 24.60 6.64
CA TYR A 272 14.73 24.05 7.92
C TYR A 272 15.62 24.55 9.05
N LYS A 273 14.98 25.03 10.13
CA LYS A 273 15.64 25.55 11.31
C LYS A 273 14.86 25.21 12.59
N ILE A 274 15.57 25.08 13.70
CA ILE A 274 15.04 24.88 15.05
C ILE A 274 15.80 25.78 16.03
N VAL A 275 15.09 26.35 17.01
CA VAL A 275 15.70 27.14 18.08
C VAL A 275 15.70 26.34 19.38
N GLU A 276 16.86 26.24 20.02
CA GLU A 276 17.02 25.58 21.31
C GLU A 276 17.46 26.59 22.39
N PRO A 277 16.68 26.77 23.48
CA PRO A 277 17.13 27.49 24.65
C PRO A 277 17.83 26.56 25.66
N VAL A 278 19.01 26.96 26.14
CA VAL A 278 19.76 26.26 27.19
C VAL A 278 20.01 27.23 28.34
N PHE A 279 19.35 27.01 29.48
CA PHE A 279 19.54 27.81 30.69
C PHE A 279 20.84 27.41 31.38
N THR A 280 21.56 28.39 31.91
CA THR A 280 22.91 28.18 32.42
C THR A 280 22.89 27.84 33.92
N LYS A 281 22.83 28.85 34.77
CA LYS A 281 22.71 28.71 36.23
C LYS A 281 21.25 28.85 36.68
N ASP A 282 20.52 29.73 36.02
CA ASP A 282 19.16 30.15 36.34
C ASP A 282 18.39 30.50 35.05
N VAL A 283 17.14 30.92 35.20
CA VAL A 283 16.29 31.26 34.05
C VAL A 283 16.66 32.61 33.44
N GLU A 284 17.36 33.46 34.21
CA GLU A 284 17.81 34.78 33.81
C GLU A 284 18.97 34.74 32.81
N ASP A 285 19.85 33.75 32.89
CA ASP A 285 20.99 33.55 31.99
C ASP A 285 20.83 32.31 31.11
N ARG A 286 20.72 32.52 29.78
CA ARG A 286 20.53 31.44 28.81
C ARG A 286 21.39 31.58 27.56
N TYR A 287 21.66 30.45 26.91
CA TYR A 287 22.08 30.39 25.52
C TYR A 287 20.88 30.12 24.63
N ILE A 288 20.82 30.78 23.48
CA ILE A 288 19.89 30.47 22.39
C ILE A 288 20.70 29.95 21.21
N PHE A 289 20.44 28.72 20.79
CA PHE A 289 21.02 28.12 19.59
C PHE A 289 19.98 28.17 18.46
N ASP A 290 20.14 29.08 17.49
CA ASP A 290 19.37 29.06 16.23
C ASP A 290 20.08 28.13 15.23
N ARG A 291 19.56 26.90 15.13
CA ARG A 291 20.15 25.78 14.40
C ARG A 291 19.52 25.67 13.02
N HIS A 292 20.34 25.61 11.98
CA HIS A 292 19.95 25.27 10.62
C HIS A 292 20.59 23.95 10.20
N GLY A 293 19.93 23.18 9.35
CA GLY A 293 20.42 21.82 9.06
C GLY A 293 19.56 20.97 8.15
N VAL A 294 19.93 19.70 8.08
CA VAL A 294 19.24 18.69 7.30
C VAL A 294 18.19 18.03 8.17
N ARG A 295 16.91 18.19 7.83
CA ARG A 295 15.83 17.42 8.43
C ARG A 295 15.47 16.25 7.54
N ILE A 296 15.43 15.06 8.12
CA ILE A 296 14.99 13.83 7.45
C ILE A 296 13.70 13.38 8.12
N ILE A 297 12.61 13.22 7.36
CA ILE A 297 11.35 12.65 7.82
C ILE A 297 11.20 11.25 7.24
N PHE A 298 11.01 10.26 8.09
CA PHE A 298 10.88 8.86 7.72
C PHE A 298 9.41 8.50 7.56
N ILE A 299 9.05 8.00 6.38
CA ILE A 299 7.67 7.63 6.01
C ILE A 299 7.66 6.14 5.70
N GLN A 300 6.99 5.37 6.55
CA GLN A 300 6.81 3.94 6.33
C GLN A 300 5.54 3.68 5.51
N THR A 301 5.68 2.90 4.45
CA THR A 301 4.59 2.57 3.53
C THR A 301 4.81 1.20 2.89
N GLY A 302 3.89 0.72 2.08
CA GLY A 302 4.03 -0.55 1.37
C GLY A 302 2.74 -1.35 1.31
N GLN A 303 2.88 -2.58 0.83
CA GLN A 303 1.77 -3.51 0.74
C GLN A 303 2.29 -4.93 0.93
N LEU A 304 1.86 -5.57 2.01
CA LEU A 304 2.14 -6.97 2.27
C LEU A 304 0.96 -7.82 1.84
N GLY A 305 1.23 -8.98 1.29
CA GLY A 305 0.22 -9.92 0.83
C GLY A 305 0.49 -11.32 1.30
N GLN A 306 -0.55 -12.01 1.76
CA GLN A 306 -0.52 -13.43 2.08
C GLN A 306 -1.60 -14.15 1.29
N PHE A 307 -1.33 -15.40 0.90
CA PHE A 307 -2.36 -16.23 0.29
C PHE A 307 -3.53 -16.40 1.26
N ASP A 308 -4.73 -16.08 0.78
CA ASP A 308 -5.97 -16.33 1.51
C ASP A 308 -6.98 -17.04 0.61
N PHE A 309 -7.38 -18.24 1.05
CA PHE A 309 -8.31 -19.08 0.30
C PHE A 309 -9.69 -18.42 0.17
N GLN A 310 -10.13 -17.67 1.19
CA GLN A 310 -11.41 -16.98 1.15
C GLN A 310 -11.41 -15.87 0.09
N THR A 311 -10.36 -15.06 0.03
CA THR A 311 -10.19 -14.00 -0.97
C THR A 311 -10.11 -14.57 -2.39
N MET A 312 -9.41 -15.70 -2.56
CA MET A 312 -9.40 -16.43 -3.84
C MET A 312 -10.82 -16.90 -4.23
N LEU A 313 -11.58 -17.47 -3.30
CA LEU A 313 -12.95 -17.93 -3.55
C LEU A 313 -13.87 -16.77 -3.95
N LEU A 314 -13.78 -15.62 -3.27
CA LEU A 314 -14.54 -14.41 -3.61
C LEU A 314 -14.23 -13.90 -5.02
N THR A 315 -12.97 -14.01 -5.45
CA THR A 315 -12.55 -13.69 -6.81
C THR A 315 -13.20 -14.63 -7.83
N PHE A 316 -13.27 -15.93 -7.54
CA PHE A 316 -13.97 -16.89 -8.41
C PHE A 316 -15.48 -16.66 -8.46
N VAL A 317 -16.12 -16.35 -7.33
CA VAL A 317 -17.56 -16.03 -7.28
C VAL A 317 -17.87 -14.84 -8.19
N SER A 318 -17.03 -13.81 -8.16
CA SER A 318 -17.15 -12.65 -9.07
C SER A 318 -17.02 -13.08 -10.55
N GLY A 319 -16.13 -14.04 -10.82
CA GLY A 319 -15.98 -14.65 -12.14
C GLY A 319 -17.21 -15.41 -12.64
N ILE A 320 -17.91 -16.13 -11.76
CA ILE A 320 -19.17 -16.82 -12.10
C ILE A 320 -20.23 -15.81 -12.54
N GLY A 321 -20.30 -14.64 -11.90
CA GLY A 321 -21.19 -13.54 -12.31
C GLY A 321 -20.94 -13.04 -13.74
N LEU A 322 -19.70 -13.05 -14.20
CA LEU A 322 -19.37 -12.71 -15.60
C LEU A 322 -19.84 -13.80 -16.57
N VAL A 323 -19.74 -15.07 -16.18
CA VAL A 323 -20.21 -16.20 -17.02
C VAL A 323 -21.73 -16.15 -17.20
N THR A 324 -22.48 -15.83 -16.15
CA THR A 324 -23.94 -15.68 -16.25
C THR A 324 -24.32 -14.47 -17.11
N ALA A 325 -23.62 -13.34 -16.97
CA ALA A 325 -23.81 -12.17 -17.83
C ALA A 325 -23.53 -12.48 -19.31
N ALA A 326 -22.45 -13.22 -19.61
CA ALA A 326 -22.15 -13.66 -20.98
C ALA A 326 -23.26 -14.55 -21.55
N SER A 327 -23.81 -15.46 -20.74
CA SER A 327 -24.91 -16.33 -21.14
C SER A 327 -26.17 -15.52 -21.47
N LEU A 328 -26.50 -14.51 -20.66
CA LEU A 328 -27.61 -13.58 -20.93
C LEU A 328 -27.41 -12.77 -22.21
N ILE A 329 -26.19 -12.33 -22.50
CA ILE A 329 -25.87 -11.61 -23.74
C ILE A 329 -26.06 -12.53 -24.96
N VAL A 330 -25.55 -13.77 -24.91
CA VAL A 330 -25.75 -14.77 -25.97
C VAL A 330 -27.23 -15.06 -26.17
N ASP A 331 -28.00 -15.14 -25.09
CA ASP A 331 -29.45 -15.33 -25.11
C ASP A 331 -30.21 -14.16 -25.78
N ILE A 332 -29.81 -12.92 -25.49
CA ILE A 332 -30.37 -11.73 -26.14
C ILE A 332 -30.05 -11.74 -27.64
N ILE A 333 -28.81 -12.08 -28.00
CA ILE A 333 -28.38 -12.17 -29.40
C ILE A 333 -29.17 -13.25 -30.15
N ALA A 334 -29.33 -14.43 -29.54
CA ALA A 334 -30.13 -15.52 -30.11
C ALA A 334 -31.59 -15.11 -30.31
N THR A 335 -32.23 -14.48 -29.32
CA THR A 335 -33.67 -14.20 -29.34
C THR A 335 -34.06 -12.89 -30.04
N ARG A 336 -33.15 -11.93 -30.25
CA ARG A 336 -33.50 -10.63 -30.87
C ARG A 336 -32.80 -10.35 -32.19
N ILE A 337 -31.54 -10.78 -32.36
CA ILE A 337 -30.67 -10.34 -33.47
C ILE A 337 -30.57 -11.39 -34.57
N MET A 338 -30.43 -12.67 -34.21
CA MET A 338 -30.19 -13.74 -35.19
C MET A 338 -31.36 -13.92 -36.17
N PRO A 339 -31.12 -14.31 -37.44
CA PRO A 339 -32.18 -14.46 -38.46
C PRO A 339 -33.31 -15.43 -38.07
N GLN A 340 -32.98 -16.48 -37.29
CA GLN A 340 -33.92 -17.50 -36.82
C GLN A 340 -34.51 -17.17 -35.43
N ARG A 341 -34.54 -15.89 -35.04
CA ARG A 341 -34.98 -15.44 -33.70
C ARG A 341 -36.32 -15.99 -33.25
N SER A 342 -37.33 -16.06 -34.12
CA SER A 342 -38.66 -16.58 -33.78
C SER A 342 -38.60 -18.03 -33.33
N ARG A 343 -37.78 -18.85 -34.01
CA ARG A 343 -37.59 -20.25 -33.64
C ARG A 343 -36.85 -20.41 -32.31
N TYR A 344 -35.86 -19.57 -32.03
CA TYR A 344 -35.20 -19.56 -30.73
C TYR A 344 -36.12 -19.10 -29.59
N GLN A 345 -37.01 -18.14 -29.85
CA GLN A 345 -38.00 -17.66 -28.89
C GLN A 345 -39.01 -18.76 -28.53
N GLU A 346 -39.59 -19.44 -29.53
CA GLU A 346 -40.52 -20.57 -29.33
C GLU A 346 -39.92 -21.71 -28.51
N LEU A 347 -38.62 -21.98 -28.70
CA LEU A 347 -37.94 -23.05 -27.97
C LEU A 347 -37.58 -22.63 -26.54
N LYS A 348 -37.32 -21.34 -26.30
CA LYS A 348 -36.90 -20.82 -24.99
C LYS A 348 -38.08 -20.48 -24.07
N PHE A 349 -39.12 -19.86 -24.62
CA PHE A 349 -40.27 -19.36 -23.86
C PHE A 349 -41.51 -20.19 -24.20
N GLN A 350 -42.14 -20.76 -23.17
CA GLN A 350 -43.43 -21.42 -23.28
C GLN A 350 -44.50 -20.48 -22.71
N ASP A 351 -45.34 -19.92 -23.56
CA ASP A 351 -46.44 -19.06 -23.14
C ASP A 351 -47.52 -19.90 -22.45
N SER A 352 -47.95 -19.48 -21.26
CA SER A 352 -49.09 -20.07 -20.54
C SER A 352 -50.11 -18.98 -20.19
N SER A 353 -51.33 -19.13 -20.70
CA SER A 353 -52.45 -18.24 -20.35
C SER A 353 -53.18 -18.78 -19.13
N ILE A 354 -53.21 -18.04 -18.02
CA ILE A 354 -54.09 -18.35 -16.88
C ILE A 354 -55.51 -17.91 -17.26
N ASN A 355 -56.31 -18.83 -17.79
CA ASN A 355 -57.72 -18.55 -18.08
C ASN A 355 -58.52 -18.49 -16.77
N ASN A 356 -58.83 -17.29 -16.30
CA ASN A 356 -59.79 -16.99 -15.24
C ASN A 356 -61.27 -17.26 -15.66
N THR A 357 -61.51 -18.29 -16.47
CA THR A 357 -62.87 -18.69 -16.89
C THR A 357 -63.09 -20.17 -16.59
N GLN A 358 -63.36 -20.47 -15.31
CA GLN A 358 -64.21 -21.61 -14.97
C GLN A 358 -65.63 -21.27 -15.44
N LYS A 359 -66.00 -21.70 -16.65
CA LYS A 359 -67.42 -21.87 -17.00
C LYS A 359 -67.90 -23.18 -16.37
N THR A 360 -68.86 -23.01 -15.48
CA THR A 360 -69.72 -23.97 -14.79
C THR A 360 -70.14 -25.16 -15.69
N PRO A 361 -70.17 -26.41 -15.18
CA PRO A 361 -70.78 -27.52 -15.90
C PRO A 361 -72.31 -27.32 -15.87
N THR A 362 -72.91 -26.97 -17.01
CA THR A 362 -74.36 -27.05 -17.18
C THR A 362 -74.74 -28.48 -17.51
N ASN A 363 -75.55 -29.08 -16.63
CA ASN A 363 -76.26 -30.33 -16.86
C ASN A 363 -77.19 -30.19 -18.07
N ASP A 364 -77.10 -31.10 -19.03
CA ASP A 364 -78.21 -31.46 -19.90
C ASP A 364 -78.15 -32.97 -20.21
N HIS A 365 -79.23 -33.67 -19.82
CA HIS A 365 -79.46 -35.08 -20.09
C HIS A 365 -80.03 -35.26 -21.50
N THR A 366 -79.47 -36.18 -22.30
CA THR A 366 -80.24 -36.92 -23.33
C THR A 366 -79.55 -38.25 -23.65
N PRO A 367 -80.20 -39.43 -23.49
CA PRO A 367 -79.65 -40.73 -23.90
C PRO A 367 -80.19 -41.17 -25.27
N LEU A 368 -79.34 -41.80 -26.10
CA LEU A 368 -79.75 -42.47 -27.34
C LEU A 368 -79.34 -43.95 -27.34
N LEU A 369 -80.29 -44.78 -27.76
CA LEU A 369 -80.37 -46.25 -27.70
C LEU A 369 -79.61 -46.96 -28.85
N LYS A 370 -79.18 -48.19 -28.52
CA LYS A 370 -79.07 -49.47 -29.29
C LYS A 370 -78.94 -49.45 -30.83
N ASP A 371 -78.04 -50.30 -31.33
CA ASP A 371 -78.41 -51.50 -32.12
C ASP A 371 -77.29 -52.57 -32.13
N ASN A 372 -77.73 -53.83 -32.21
CA ASN A 372 -77.02 -55.12 -32.20
C ASN A 372 -76.09 -55.28 -33.45
N GLU A 373 -75.27 -56.30 -33.70
CA GLU A 373 -75.25 -57.74 -33.40
C GLU A 373 -73.90 -58.33 -33.88
N ASP A 374 -73.68 -59.63 -33.64
CA ASP A 374 -72.67 -60.53 -34.24
C ASP A 374 -71.39 -60.89 -33.43
N THR A 375 -71.63 -61.87 -32.56
CA THR A 375 -70.80 -63.01 -32.13
C THR A 375 -69.67 -63.49 -33.04
N ILE A 376 -68.54 -63.92 -32.44
CA ILE A 376 -67.94 -65.26 -32.61
C ILE A 376 -67.10 -65.61 -31.36
N ASN A 377 -67.43 -66.76 -30.78
CA ASN A 377 -66.78 -67.48 -29.68
C ASN A 377 -65.52 -68.22 -30.17
N GLU A 378 -64.50 -68.37 -29.32
CA GLU A 378 -63.87 -69.67 -29.03
C GLU A 378 -62.89 -69.57 -27.84
N ASN A 379 -63.25 -70.24 -26.74
CA ASN A 379 -62.48 -71.24 -25.97
C ASN A 379 -60.94 -71.13 -26.00
N SER A 380 -60.16 -71.32 -24.94
CA SER A 380 -60.29 -71.93 -23.61
C SER A 380 -58.87 -71.89 -23.02
N TYR A 381 -58.71 -71.86 -21.69
CA TYR A 381 -57.75 -72.65 -20.89
C TYR A 381 -57.50 -71.96 -19.55
N GLN A 382 -58.22 -72.46 -18.56
CA GLN A 382 -57.96 -72.37 -17.13
C GLN A 382 -57.71 -73.82 -16.66
N ASN A 383 -56.60 -74.05 -15.97
CA ASN A 383 -56.21 -75.21 -15.15
C ASN A 383 -54.87 -74.77 -14.54
N ASN A 384 -54.59 -74.69 -13.25
CA ASN A 384 -54.86 -75.48 -12.04
C ASN A 384 -54.50 -74.55 -10.86
N SER A 385 -54.83 -74.71 -9.57
CA SER A 385 -55.57 -75.68 -8.78
C SER A 385 -55.61 -75.11 -7.35
N TYR A 386 -56.69 -75.40 -6.64
CA TYR A 386 -56.90 -75.29 -5.18
C TYR A 386 -55.79 -76.04 -4.40
N GLU A 387 -55.51 -75.79 -3.12
CA GLU A 387 -56.37 -76.06 -1.96
C GLU A 387 -55.70 -75.56 -0.65
N LYS A 388 -56.52 -75.01 0.26
CA LYS A 388 -56.30 -74.64 1.68
C LYS A 388 -55.35 -73.49 2.05
#